data_AF-K9Z3A4-F1
#
_entry.id   AF-K9Z3A4-F1
#
_cell.length_a   1.000
_cell.length_b   1.000
_cell.length_c   1.000
_cell.angle_alpha   90.00
_cell.angle_beta   90.00
_cell.angle_gamma   90.00
#
_symmetry.space_group_name_H-M   'P 1'
#
loop_
_entity.id
_entity.type
_entity.pdbx_description
1 polymer ?
#
loop_
_entity_poly.entity_id
_entity_poly.type
_entity_poly.pdbx_seq_one_letter_code
_entity_poly.pdbx_strand_id
1 'polypeptide(L)'
;MDRAKIGSMTAKGGFINEQNICDKFNSWQKDNEAREWLFIMGYDSDKIKSFKVIHIPVKIYFFSENKVLIVNDILKGRGGLSAEWLLVTKKDKNANDKLDWILKDINTACNFFAQGDVKISPKGSLYIGKITMQRKGGTPDPTSLQFKINPLQLFE
;
A
#
# COMPACT_ATOMS: atom_id res chain seq x y z
N MET A 1 -29.96 -6.35 -21.22
CA MET A 1 -28.72 -5.69 -20.76
C MET A 1 -27.78 -6.74 -20.20
N ASP A 2 -26.48 -6.63 -20.45
CA ASP A 2 -25.45 -7.57 -19.99
C ASP A 2 -25.24 -7.47 -18.45
N ARG A 3 -25.30 -8.61 -17.75
CA ARG A 3 -25.15 -8.70 -16.30
C ARG A 3 -23.77 -8.22 -15.83
N ALA A 4 -22.72 -8.40 -16.63
CA ALA A 4 -21.38 -7.90 -16.31
C ALA A 4 -21.31 -6.37 -16.33
N LYS A 5 -21.98 -5.72 -17.29
CA LYS A 5 -22.12 -4.25 -17.33
C LYS A 5 -22.92 -3.72 -16.14
N ILE A 6 -24.02 -4.38 -15.78
CA ILE A 6 -24.84 -3.99 -14.61
C ILE A 6 -23.99 -4.07 -13.34
N GLY A 7 -23.29 -5.19 -13.11
CA GLY A 7 -22.40 -5.34 -11.95
C GLY A 7 -21.28 -4.29 -11.90
N SER A 8 -20.68 -3.96 -13.05
CA SER A 8 -19.67 -2.90 -13.12
C SER A 8 -20.23 -1.51 -12.80
N MET A 9 -21.43 -1.18 -13.28
CA MET A 9 -22.09 0.10 -12.96
C MET A 9 -22.44 0.19 -11.48
N THR A 10 -22.96 -0.90 -10.89
CA THR A 10 -23.27 -0.95 -9.45
C THR A 10 -22.03 -0.74 -8.59
N ALA A 11 -20.92 -1.42 -8.91
CA ALA A 11 -19.65 -1.24 -8.21
C ALA A 11 -19.12 0.20 -8.33
N LYS A 12 -19.14 0.78 -9.54
CA LYS A 12 -18.75 2.18 -9.76
C LYS A 12 -19.63 3.17 -9.00
N GLY A 13 -20.93 2.93 -8.95
CA GLY A 13 -21.89 3.75 -8.19
C GLY A 13 -21.58 3.76 -6.69
N GLY A 14 -21.20 2.61 -6.11
CA GLY A 14 -20.75 2.53 -4.71
C GLY A 14 -19.52 3.39 -4.42
N PHE A 15 -18.50 3.34 -5.29
CA PHE A 15 -17.30 4.19 -5.12
C PHE A 15 -17.60 5.69 -5.27
N ILE A 16 -18.52 6.07 -6.17
CA ILE A 16 -18.96 7.46 -6.32
C ILE A 16 -19.67 7.94 -5.04
N ASN A 17 -20.47 7.08 -4.41
CA ASN A 17 -21.13 7.41 -3.15
C ASN A 17 -20.14 7.71 -2.02
N GLU A 18 -19.10 6.89 -1.87
CA GLU A 18 -18.05 7.12 -0.86
C GLU A 18 -17.30 8.44 -1.09
N GLN A 19 -17.00 8.76 -2.35
CA GLN A 19 -16.35 10.02 -2.70
C GLN A 19 -17.27 11.22 -2.39
N ASN A 20 -18.55 11.14 -2.73
CA ASN A 20 -19.52 12.19 -2.43
C ASN A 20 -19.60 12.47 -0.92
N ILE A 21 -19.59 11.43 -0.09
CA ILE A 21 -19.58 11.57 1.37
C ILE A 21 -18.31 12.27 1.83
N CYS A 22 -17.15 11.91 1.27
CA CYS A 22 -15.89 12.58 1.58
C CYS A 22 -15.92 14.07 1.20
N ASP A 23 -16.48 14.40 0.04
CA ASP A 23 -16.57 15.77 -0.45
C ASP A 23 -17.51 16.63 0.41
N LYS A 24 -18.64 16.07 0.87
CA LYS A 24 -19.54 16.71 1.84
C LYS A 24 -18.85 17.03 3.14
N PHE A 25 -18.14 16.05 3.70
CA PHE A 25 -17.38 16.20 4.92
C PHE A 25 -16.22 17.20 4.78
N ASN A 26 -15.52 17.22 3.64
CA ASN A 26 -14.50 18.25 3.37
C ASN A 26 -15.12 19.65 3.25
N SER A 27 -16.39 19.73 2.86
CA SER A 27 -17.17 20.96 2.73
C SER A 27 -18.05 21.25 3.94
N TRP A 28 -17.79 20.63 5.10
CA TRP A 28 -18.71 20.62 6.25
C TRP A 28 -19.15 22.01 6.73
N GLN A 29 -18.33 23.05 6.55
CA GLN A 29 -18.69 24.43 6.93
C GLN A 29 -19.90 24.96 6.14
N LYS A 30 -20.11 24.44 4.93
CA LYS A 30 -21.16 24.87 3.99
C LYS A 30 -22.20 23.78 3.72
N ASP A 31 -21.93 22.55 4.15
CA ASP A 31 -22.79 21.40 3.92
C ASP A 31 -23.58 21.06 5.20
N ASN A 32 -24.90 21.26 5.16
CA ASN A 32 -25.77 21.07 6.33
C ASN A 32 -25.81 19.60 6.79
N GLU A 33 -25.81 18.63 5.87
CA GLU A 33 -25.82 17.22 6.23
C GLU A 33 -24.52 16.83 6.95
N ALA A 34 -23.38 17.30 6.48
CA ALA A 34 -22.11 17.07 7.14
C ALA A 34 -22.06 17.68 8.55
N ARG A 35 -22.67 18.86 8.78
CA ARG A 35 -22.80 19.46 10.13
C ARG A 35 -23.67 18.62 11.05
N GLU A 36 -24.80 18.11 10.53
CA GLU A 36 -25.67 17.20 11.28
C GLU A 36 -24.94 15.91 11.65
N TRP A 37 -24.17 15.32 10.73
CA TRP A 37 -23.37 14.14 11.02
C TRP A 37 -22.31 14.40 12.11
N LEU A 38 -21.61 15.54 12.05
CA LEU A 38 -20.66 15.95 13.09
C LEU A 38 -21.34 16.09 14.45
N PHE A 39 -22.53 16.70 14.48
CA PHE A 39 -23.33 16.84 15.69
C PHE A 39 -23.77 15.47 16.25
N ILE A 40 -24.25 14.56 15.40
CA ILE A 40 -24.62 13.18 15.79
C ILE A 40 -23.41 12.43 16.37
N MET A 41 -22.21 12.66 15.83
CA MET A 41 -20.96 12.10 16.35
C MET A 41 -20.48 12.79 17.64
N GLY A 42 -21.17 13.81 18.14
CA GLY A 42 -20.85 14.51 19.39
C GLY A 42 -19.87 15.68 19.24
N TYR A 43 -19.64 16.16 18.01
CA TYR A 43 -18.78 17.30 17.75
C TYR A 43 -19.59 18.58 17.56
N ASP A 44 -19.16 19.65 18.23
CA ASP A 44 -19.60 21.01 17.96
C ASP A 44 -18.85 21.52 16.73
N SER A 45 -19.56 21.63 15.60
CA SER A 45 -18.98 22.04 14.32
C SER A 45 -18.23 23.37 14.44
N ASP A 46 -18.70 24.30 15.26
CA ASP A 46 -18.15 25.65 15.35
C ASP A 46 -16.82 25.68 16.14
N LYS A 47 -16.50 24.60 16.86
CA LYS A 47 -15.23 24.42 17.58
C LYS A 47 -14.17 23.65 16.78
N ILE A 48 -14.53 23.09 15.62
CA ILE A 48 -13.61 22.32 14.79
C ILE A 48 -12.63 23.27 14.10
N LYS A 49 -11.37 23.25 14.53
CA LYS A 49 -10.29 24.04 13.92
C LYS A 49 -9.80 23.45 12.60
N SER A 50 -9.71 22.12 12.53
CA SER A 50 -9.29 21.40 11.34
C SER A 50 -9.98 20.05 11.26
N PHE A 51 -10.26 19.63 10.04
CA PHE A 51 -10.93 18.37 9.75
C PHE A 51 -10.32 17.80 8.48
N LYS A 52 -9.98 16.51 8.50
CA LYS A 52 -9.36 15.84 7.36
C LYS A 52 -10.11 14.55 7.10
N VAL A 53 -10.72 14.45 5.92
CA VAL A 53 -11.32 13.20 5.47
C VAL A 53 -10.42 12.53 4.46
N ILE A 54 -10.21 11.25 4.65
CA ILE A 54 -9.38 10.42 3.80
C ILE A 54 -10.26 9.27 3.34
N HIS A 55 -10.55 9.23 2.04
CA HIS A 55 -11.07 8.02 1.42
C HIS A 55 -9.96 6.97 1.43
N ILE A 56 -10.17 5.85 2.12
CA ILE A 56 -9.23 4.73 2.12
C ILE A 56 -9.78 3.67 1.15
N PRO A 57 -9.15 3.49 -0.02
CA PRO A 57 -9.53 2.42 -0.92
C PRO A 57 -9.43 1.06 -0.23
N VAL A 58 -10.42 0.19 -0.43
CA VAL A 58 -10.48 -1.17 0.14
C VAL A 58 -9.18 -1.95 -0.06
N LYS A 59 -8.51 -1.77 -1.21
CA LYS A 59 -7.20 -2.38 -1.48
C LYS A 59 -6.13 -1.87 -0.52
N ILE A 60 -6.03 -0.55 -0.33
CA ILE A 60 -5.07 0.04 0.62
C ILE A 60 -5.34 -0.48 2.02
N TYR A 61 -6.61 -0.54 2.43
CA TYR A 61 -7.00 -1.09 3.72
C TYR A 61 -6.53 -2.54 3.88
N PHE A 62 -6.89 -3.44 2.95
CA PHE A 62 -6.48 -4.85 3.00
C PHE A 62 -4.96 -5.03 3.15
N PHE A 63 -4.17 -4.33 2.33
CA PHE A 63 -2.72 -4.45 2.38
C PHE A 63 -2.11 -3.79 3.63
N SER A 64 -2.78 -2.79 4.22
CA SER A 64 -2.35 -2.15 5.47
C SER A 64 -2.55 -3.09 6.66
N GLU A 65 -3.75 -3.67 6.77
CA GLU A 65 -4.10 -4.59 7.87
C GLU A 65 -3.28 -5.88 7.83
N ASN A 66 -2.94 -6.36 6.63
CA ASN A 66 -2.22 -7.61 6.43
C ASN A 66 -0.72 -7.42 6.14
N LYS A 67 -0.19 -6.20 6.33
CA LYS A 67 1.17 -5.83 5.87
C LYS A 67 2.24 -6.79 6.35
N VAL A 68 2.27 -7.08 7.64
CA VAL A 68 3.30 -7.95 8.25
C VAL A 68 3.23 -9.37 7.69
N LEU A 69 2.01 -9.92 7.57
CA LEU A 69 1.79 -11.26 7.03
C LEU A 69 2.25 -11.35 5.57
N ILE A 70 1.86 -10.36 4.76
CA ILE A 70 2.23 -10.30 3.33
C ILE A 70 3.75 -10.19 3.17
N VAL A 71 4.41 -9.31 3.94
CA VAL A 71 5.87 -9.13 3.87
C VAL A 71 6.61 -10.40 4.27
N ASN A 72 6.16 -11.09 5.32
CA ASN A 72 6.75 -12.38 5.72
C ASN A 72 6.55 -13.44 4.63
N ASP A 73 5.36 -13.55 4.06
CA ASP A 73 5.09 -14.55 3.03
C ASP A 73 5.94 -14.35 1.76
N ILE A 74 6.15 -13.10 1.34
CA ILE A 74 6.91 -12.80 0.12
C ILE A 74 8.43 -12.83 0.31
N LEU A 75 8.95 -12.54 1.51
CA LEU A 75 10.40 -12.51 1.76
C LEU A 75 10.92 -13.76 2.46
N LYS A 76 10.23 -14.21 3.52
CA LYS A 76 10.63 -15.36 4.33
C LYS A 76 10.08 -16.66 3.77
N GLY A 77 8.84 -16.64 3.28
CA GLY A 77 8.10 -17.86 2.98
C GLY A 77 7.68 -18.61 4.24
N ARG A 78 7.31 -19.89 4.08
CA ARG A 78 6.80 -20.74 5.17
C ARG A 78 7.36 -22.16 5.07
N GLY A 79 7.29 -22.89 6.17
CA GLY A 79 7.72 -24.29 6.25
C GLY A 79 9.23 -24.45 6.45
N GLY A 80 9.71 -25.70 6.42
CA GLY A 80 11.10 -26.04 6.76
C GLY A 80 12.17 -25.52 5.79
N LEU A 81 11.76 -24.91 4.66
CA LEU A 81 12.65 -24.29 3.68
C LEU A 81 12.48 -22.77 3.63
N SER A 82 11.94 -22.15 4.69
CA SER A 82 11.89 -20.68 4.80
C SER A 82 13.29 -20.09 4.77
N ALA A 83 13.41 -18.91 4.18
CA ALA A 83 14.65 -18.16 4.25
C ALA A 83 14.88 -17.71 5.70
N GLU A 84 16.03 -18.03 6.28
CA GLU A 84 16.41 -17.52 7.62
C GLU A 84 17.40 -16.36 7.55
N TRP A 85 18.03 -16.17 6.39
CA TRP A 85 19.03 -15.14 6.14
C TRP A 85 18.85 -14.53 4.76
N LEU A 86 19.20 -13.25 4.63
CA LEU A 86 19.27 -12.53 3.36
C LEU A 86 20.69 -12.00 3.16
N LEU A 87 21.38 -12.53 2.14
CA LEU A 87 22.68 -12.04 1.68
C LEU A 87 22.48 -11.09 0.51
N VAL A 88 23.03 -9.89 0.60
CA VAL A 88 23.06 -8.93 -0.52
C VAL A 88 24.50 -8.57 -0.82
N THR A 89 24.87 -8.66 -2.10
CA THR A 89 26.18 -8.27 -2.59
C THR A 89 26.05 -7.03 -3.48
N LYS A 90 26.89 -6.03 -3.24
CA LYS A 90 27.00 -4.82 -4.05
C LYS A 90 28.37 -4.85 -4.73
N LYS A 91 28.35 -4.84 -6.07
CA LYS A 91 29.56 -4.76 -6.88
C LYS A 91 29.70 -3.35 -7.45
N ASP A 92 30.76 -2.64 -7.08
CA ASP A 92 31.05 -1.33 -7.67
C ASP A 92 31.90 -1.53 -8.95
N LYS A 93 31.34 -1.12 -10.09
CA LYS A 93 32.02 -1.24 -11.39
C LYS A 93 33.10 -0.18 -11.61
N ASN A 94 33.08 0.91 -10.84
CA ASN A 94 33.96 2.06 -11.04
C ASN A 94 35.12 2.11 -10.03
N ALA A 95 34.99 1.43 -8.88
CA ALA A 95 35.99 1.40 -7.82
C ALA A 95 36.66 0.01 -7.75
N ASN A 96 37.62 -0.26 -8.66
CA ASN A 96 38.53 -1.43 -8.61
C ASN A 96 37.87 -2.80 -8.34
N ASP A 97 36.67 -3.03 -8.89
CA ASP A 97 35.93 -4.29 -8.72
C ASP A 97 35.63 -4.66 -7.25
N LYS A 98 35.56 -3.66 -6.36
CA LYS A 98 35.29 -3.89 -4.93
C LYS A 98 33.92 -4.52 -4.75
N LEU A 99 33.91 -5.67 -4.06
CA LEU A 99 32.70 -6.40 -3.67
C LEU A 99 32.40 -6.10 -2.19
N ASP A 100 31.33 -5.33 -1.95
CA ASP A 100 30.77 -5.16 -0.62
C ASP A 100 29.61 -6.14 -0.43
N TRP A 101 29.38 -6.62 0.78
CA TRP A 101 28.29 -7.54 1.08
C TRP A 101 27.69 -7.25 2.46
N ILE A 102 26.43 -7.62 2.63
CA ILE A 102 25.74 -7.59 3.92
C ILE A 102 24.90 -8.84 4.09
N LEU A 103 24.97 -9.44 5.28
CA LEU A 103 24.16 -10.58 5.69
C LEU A 103 23.26 -10.14 6.85
N LYS A 104 21.95 -10.34 6.71
CA LYS A 104 20.95 -10.02 7.74
C LYS A 104 20.10 -11.24 8.02
N ASP A 105 19.68 -11.41 9.27
CA ASP A 105 18.62 -12.36 9.58
C ASP A 105 17.33 -11.94 8.88
N ILE A 106 16.52 -12.93 8.48
CA ILE A 106 15.33 -12.68 7.66
C ILE A 106 14.33 -11.76 8.37
N ASN A 107 14.25 -11.80 9.70
CA ASN A 107 13.29 -10.99 10.46
C ASN A 107 13.70 -9.51 10.42
N THR A 108 14.99 -9.21 10.57
CA THR A 108 15.54 -7.86 10.38
C THR A 108 15.27 -7.35 8.96
N ALA A 109 15.47 -8.18 7.94
CA ALA A 109 15.17 -7.81 6.56
C ALA A 109 13.66 -7.54 6.34
N CYS A 110 12.78 -8.43 6.84
CA CYS A 110 11.33 -8.26 6.74
C CYS A 110 10.87 -6.97 7.42
N ASN A 111 11.35 -6.72 8.64
CA ASN A 111 11.05 -5.50 9.38
C ASN A 111 11.50 -4.26 8.62
N PHE A 112 12.71 -4.27 8.05
CA PHE A 112 13.22 -3.17 7.25
C PHE A 112 12.36 -2.88 6.02
N PHE A 113 11.98 -3.91 5.24
CA PHE A 113 11.18 -3.71 4.04
C PHE A 113 9.70 -3.40 4.34
N ALA A 114 9.19 -3.79 5.52
CA ALA A 114 7.84 -3.43 5.98
C ALA A 114 7.69 -1.96 6.42
N GLN A 115 8.80 -1.24 6.63
CA GLN A 115 8.79 0.16 7.05
C GLN A 115 8.13 1.05 5.99
N GLY A 116 7.33 2.01 6.46
CA GLY A 116 6.55 2.93 5.64
C GLY A 116 5.10 2.50 5.43
N ASP A 117 4.35 3.40 4.80
CA ASP A 117 2.91 3.25 4.59
C ASP A 117 2.58 2.38 3.37
N VAL A 118 1.35 1.87 3.34
CA VAL A 118 0.77 1.30 2.13
C VAL A 118 0.12 2.43 1.33
N LYS A 119 0.56 2.65 0.10
CA LYS A 119 0.04 3.75 -0.73
C LYS A 119 0.15 3.47 -2.22
N ILE A 120 -0.69 4.12 -3.01
CA ILE A 120 -0.62 4.03 -4.48
C ILE A 120 0.50 4.94 -4.99
N SER A 121 1.33 4.42 -5.90
CA SER A 121 2.37 5.19 -6.56
C SER A 121 1.78 6.14 -7.62
N PRO A 122 2.48 7.21 -8.02
CA PRO A 122 2.01 8.10 -9.09
C PRO A 122 1.69 7.39 -10.42
N LYS A 123 2.30 6.22 -10.64
CA LYS A 123 2.09 5.38 -11.85
C LYS A 123 1.06 4.27 -11.65
N GLY A 124 0.35 4.25 -10.51
CA GLY A 124 -0.72 3.29 -10.21
C GLY A 124 -0.27 1.93 -9.68
N SER A 125 1.03 1.73 -9.40
CA SER A 125 1.49 0.55 -8.64
C SER A 125 1.18 0.73 -7.16
N LEU A 126 1.30 -0.34 -6.36
CA LEU A 126 1.08 -0.25 -4.91
C LEU A 126 2.42 -0.35 -4.18
N TYR A 127 2.70 0.61 -3.30
CA TYR A 127 3.76 0.49 -2.31
C TYR A 127 3.20 -0.18 -1.06
N ILE A 128 3.92 -1.18 -0.56
CA ILE A 128 3.67 -1.88 0.71
C ILE A 128 4.95 -1.68 1.53
N GLY A 129 5.03 -0.58 2.27
CA GLY A 129 6.29 -0.15 2.87
C GLY A 129 7.34 0.16 1.78
N LYS A 130 8.51 -0.49 1.85
CA LYS A 130 9.58 -0.37 0.85
C LYS A 130 9.44 -1.36 -0.33
N ILE A 131 8.35 -2.11 -0.39
CA ILE A 131 8.09 -3.11 -1.43
C ILE A 131 7.13 -2.54 -2.47
N THR A 132 7.45 -2.72 -3.75
CA THR A 132 6.56 -2.32 -4.86
C THR A 132 5.82 -3.55 -5.39
N MET A 133 4.50 -3.51 -5.39
CA MET A 133 3.63 -4.47 -6.07
C MET A 133 3.11 -3.86 -7.38
N GLN A 134 3.30 -4.59 -8.48
CA GLN A 134 2.89 -4.19 -9.81
C GLN A 134 2.39 -5.40 -10.62
N ARG A 135 1.66 -5.16 -11.72
CA ARG A 135 1.52 -6.18 -12.75
C ARG A 135 2.91 -6.52 -13.28
N LYS A 136 3.18 -7.81 -13.50
CA LYS A 136 4.44 -8.29 -14.05
C LYS A 136 4.73 -7.65 -15.40
N GLY A 137 3.75 -7.70 -16.32
CA GLY A 137 3.93 -7.26 -17.71
C GLY A 137 4.96 -8.09 -18.47
N GLY A 138 5.01 -7.94 -19.79
CA GLY A 138 5.95 -8.69 -20.65
C GLY A 138 5.62 -10.17 -20.80
N THR A 139 6.57 -10.96 -21.32
CA THR A 139 6.42 -12.39 -21.56
C THR A 139 7.19 -13.20 -20.51
N PRO A 140 6.84 -14.48 -20.25
CA PRO A 140 5.71 -15.27 -20.79
C PRO A 140 4.39 -15.08 -20.03
N ASP A 141 4.40 -14.42 -18.87
CA ASP A 141 3.23 -14.28 -18.00
C ASP A 141 3.00 -12.81 -17.60
N PRO A 142 2.27 -12.04 -18.42
CA PRO A 142 2.07 -10.60 -18.19
C PRO A 142 1.07 -10.29 -17.07
N THR A 143 0.20 -11.24 -16.71
CA THR A 143 -0.99 -10.97 -15.88
C THR A 143 -0.74 -11.18 -14.39
N SER A 144 0.28 -11.95 -14.03
CA SER A 144 0.68 -12.16 -12.64
C SER A 144 1.05 -10.88 -11.89
N LEU A 145 0.87 -10.92 -10.58
CA LEU A 145 1.40 -9.91 -9.67
C LEU A 145 2.90 -10.13 -9.46
N GLN A 146 3.64 -9.03 -9.37
CA GLN A 146 5.07 -9.03 -9.14
C GLN A 146 5.40 -8.09 -7.99
N PHE A 147 6.21 -8.58 -7.05
CA PHE A 147 6.76 -7.80 -5.93
C PHE A 147 8.23 -7.50 -6.21
N LYS A 148 8.65 -6.26 -5.96
CA LYS A 148 10.03 -5.79 -6.15
C LYS A 148 10.51 -5.06 -4.91
N ILE A 149 11.76 -5.31 -4.55
CA ILE A 149 12.50 -4.58 -3.52
C ILE A 149 13.76 -4.00 -4.14
N ASN A 150 14.37 -3.01 -3.47
CA ASN A 150 15.75 -2.60 -3.72
C ASN A 150 16.63 -3.18 -2.60
N PRO A 151 17.32 -4.32 -2.82
CA PRO A 151 18.12 -4.98 -1.79
C PRO A 151 19.29 -4.12 -1.29
N LEU A 152 19.77 -3.19 -2.11
CA LEU A 152 20.90 -2.32 -1.76
C LEU A 152 20.59 -1.35 -0.62
N GLN A 153 19.30 -1.12 -0.31
CA GLN A 153 18.91 -0.30 0.83
C GLN A 153 19.31 -0.90 2.18
N LEU A 154 19.66 -2.19 2.24
CA LEU A 154 20.15 -2.81 3.48
C LEU A 154 21.57 -2.36 3.86
N PHE A 155 22.30 -1.71 2.96
CA PHE A 155 23.62 -1.12 3.26
C PHE A 155 23.53 0.27 3.91
N GLU A 156 22.33 0.85 4.02
CA GLU A 156 22.07 2.14 4.69
C GLU A 156 22.16 2.04 6.22
#